data_AF-A0A485A230-F1
#
_entry.id   AF-A0A485A230-F1
#
_cell.length_a   1.000
_cell.length_b   1.000
_cell.length_c   1.000
_cell.angle_alpha   90.00
_cell.angle_beta   90.00
_cell.angle_gamma   90.00
#
_symmetry.space_group_name_H-M   'P 1'
#
loop_
_entity.id
_entity.type
_entity.pdbx_description
1 polymer ?
#
loop_
_entity_poly.entity_id
_entity_poly.type
_entity_poly.pdbx_seq_one_letter_code
_entity_poly.pdbx_strand_id
1 'polypeptide(L)'
;MRSRFLRFIVRLLRQEYGAITVMFAIMFPLLMMFYSVAYDGANLQSSRARLADGLNQGVLAVAMVDNRNSTAADKAENITLLHNYLSYYVPDATIAKNDLTVAVEVNYSTTETGKLDSVDYTASGKASMQPIIGAQQEVGFDSAVDIRADSGAGVVRKTFEVVRFPTDYALVLDFSGSMQDVSSEPGMTRIALLRKVVTDFISDILNDESVSNTVSIIPFSIGVPVILPGENIAGGVSVGCSFVGKLKQQYQKVDH
;
A
#
# COMPACT_ATOMS: atom_id res chain seq x y z
N MET A 1 -44.07 -19.45 -39.44
CA MET A 1 -42.68 -18.99 -39.17
C MET A 1 -41.59 -19.99 -39.56
N ARG A 2 -41.73 -21.30 -39.27
CA ARG A 2 -40.74 -22.35 -39.62
C ARG A 2 -40.29 -22.39 -41.10
N SER A 3 -41.18 -22.25 -42.09
CA SER A 3 -40.80 -22.39 -43.51
C SER A 3 -40.09 -21.17 -44.14
N ARG A 4 -40.12 -20.01 -43.47
CA ARG A 4 -39.35 -18.82 -43.90
C ARG A 4 -37.93 -18.86 -43.34
N PHE A 5 -37.77 -19.33 -42.10
CA PHE A 5 -36.46 -19.53 -41.48
C PHE A 5 -35.65 -20.61 -42.20
N LEU A 6 -36.28 -21.73 -42.55
CA LEU A 6 -35.62 -22.79 -43.33
C LEU A 6 -35.19 -22.31 -44.73
N ARG A 7 -36.03 -21.54 -45.41
CA ARG A 7 -35.70 -20.96 -46.73
C ARG A 7 -34.58 -19.92 -46.64
N PHE A 8 -34.53 -19.16 -45.54
CA PHE A 8 -33.45 -18.21 -45.28
C PHE A 8 -32.12 -18.93 -45.06
N ILE A 9 -32.09 -19.98 -44.23
CA ILE A 9 -30.89 -20.81 -44.00
C ILE A 9 -30.40 -21.45 -45.30
N VAL A 10 -31.29 -22.04 -46.10
CA VAL A 10 -30.91 -22.69 -47.37
C VAL A 10 -30.39 -21.66 -48.39
N ARG A 11 -30.95 -20.44 -48.42
CA ARG A 11 -30.50 -19.36 -49.30
C ARG A 11 -29.16 -18.77 -48.83
N LEU A 12 -28.94 -18.69 -47.52
CA LEU A 12 -27.68 -18.27 -46.91
C LEU A 12 -26.57 -19.28 -47.24
N LEU A 13 -26.80 -20.58 -47.01
CA LEU A 13 -25.85 -21.67 -47.31
C LEU A 13 -25.44 -21.76 -48.79
N ARG A 14 -26.23 -21.19 -49.71
CA ARG A 14 -26.00 -21.21 -51.16
C ARG A 14 -25.21 -20.00 -51.68
N GLN A 15 -24.94 -19.00 -50.83
CA GLN A 15 -24.15 -17.82 -51.15
C GLN A 15 -22.74 -17.96 -50.56
N GLU A 16 -21.71 -17.42 -51.25
CA GLU A 16 -20.31 -17.48 -50.78
C GLU A 16 -20.13 -16.85 -49.39
N TYR A 17 -20.89 -15.79 -49.10
CA TYR A 17 -20.95 -15.17 -47.77
C TYR A 17 -21.50 -16.09 -46.68
N GLY A 18 -22.38 -17.03 -47.01
CA GLY A 18 -22.93 -18.00 -46.06
C GLY A 18 -21.92 -19.07 -45.64
N ALA A 19 -21.04 -19.49 -46.53
CA ALA A 19 -19.95 -20.41 -46.19
C ALA A 19 -18.98 -19.76 -45.17
N ILE A 20 -18.60 -18.50 -45.39
CA ILE A 20 -17.79 -17.73 -44.45
C ILE A 20 -18.52 -17.56 -43.09
N THR A 21 -19.82 -17.27 -43.13
CA THR A 21 -20.63 -17.09 -41.90
C THR A 21 -20.71 -18.39 -41.09
N VAL A 22 -20.85 -19.55 -41.73
CA VAL A 22 -20.87 -20.86 -41.05
C VAL A 22 -19.51 -21.17 -40.43
N MET A 23 -18.42 -20.93 -41.16
CA MET A 23 -17.07 -21.12 -40.62
C MET A 23 -16.79 -20.19 -39.43
N PHE A 24 -17.22 -18.92 -39.52
CA PHE A 24 -17.12 -17.98 -38.41
C PHE A 24 -17.99 -18.42 -37.22
N ALA A 25 -19.22 -18.88 -37.45
CA ALA A 25 -20.11 -19.33 -36.38
C ALA A 25 -19.57 -20.53 -35.61
N ILE A 26 -18.75 -21.38 -36.25
CA ILE A 26 -18.07 -22.51 -35.59
C ILE A 26 -16.77 -22.06 -34.92
N MET A 27 -15.99 -21.19 -35.58
CA MET A 27 -14.67 -20.76 -35.08
C MET A 27 -14.77 -19.74 -33.93
N PHE A 28 -15.76 -18.86 -33.96
CA PHE A 28 -15.96 -17.81 -32.96
C PHE A 28 -16.14 -18.34 -31.52
N PRO A 29 -17.03 -19.31 -31.23
CA PRO A 29 -17.15 -19.85 -29.87
C PRO A 29 -15.88 -20.54 -29.40
N LEU A 30 -15.14 -21.18 -30.30
CA LEU A 30 -13.87 -21.84 -29.99
C LEU A 30 -12.78 -20.81 -29.63
N LEU A 31 -12.69 -19.70 -30.37
CA LEU A 31 -11.78 -18.59 -30.03
C LEU A 31 -12.17 -17.91 -28.73
N MET A 32 -13.46 -17.69 -28.49
CA MET A 32 -13.95 -17.11 -27.23
C MET A 32 -13.64 -18.00 -26.03
N MET A 33 -13.71 -19.33 -26.20
CA MET A 33 -13.31 -20.28 -25.16
C MET A 33 -11.81 -20.13 -24.81
N PHE A 34 -10.93 -20.10 -25.81
CA PHE A 34 -9.49 -19.90 -25.55
C PHE A 34 -9.20 -18.54 -24.93
N TYR A 35 -9.87 -17.49 -25.40
CA TYR A 35 -9.72 -16.15 -24.86
C TYR A 35 -10.16 -16.07 -23.39
N SER A 36 -11.28 -16.73 -23.04
CA SER A 36 -11.75 -16.83 -21.66
C SER A 36 -10.72 -17.46 -20.73
N VAL A 37 -10.18 -18.63 -21.10
CA VAL A 37 -9.16 -19.31 -20.28
C VAL A 37 -7.89 -18.47 -20.17
N ALA A 38 -7.44 -17.85 -21.26
CA ALA A 38 -6.26 -17.00 -21.23
C ALA A 38 -6.45 -15.77 -20.33
N TYR A 39 -7.62 -15.12 -20.42
CA TYR A 39 -7.93 -13.94 -19.64
C TYR A 39 -8.10 -14.24 -18.15
N ASP A 40 -8.90 -15.26 -17.81
CA ASP A 40 -9.09 -15.67 -16.42
C ASP A 40 -7.79 -16.20 -15.81
N GLY A 41 -6.96 -16.91 -16.58
CA GLY A 41 -5.63 -17.34 -16.15
C GLY A 41 -4.70 -16.16 -15.85
N ALA A 42 -4.68 -15.14 -16.71
CA ALA A 42 -3.90 -13.93 -16.49
C ALA A 42 -4.39 -13.15 -15.25
N ASN A 43 -5.71 -13.06 -15.05
CA ASN A 43 -6.29 -12.42 -13.87
C ASN A 43 -5.95 -13.17 -12.59
N LEU A 44 -6.03 -14.51 -12.58
CA LEU A 44 -5.66 -15.33 -11.42
C LEU A 44 -4.18 -15.14 -11.06
N GLN A 45 -3.31 -15.11 -12.07
CA GLN A 45 -1.89 -14.88 -11.86
C GLN A 45 -1.60 -13.47 -11.31
N SER A 46 -2.29 -12.45 -11.85
CA SER A 46 -2.20 -11.06 -11.37
C SER A 46 -2.67 -10.95 -9.91
N SER A 47 -3.82 -11.52 -9.57
CA SER A 47 -4.36 -11.52 -8.22
C SER A 47 -3.49 -12.30 -7.24
N ARG A 48 -2.86 -13.40 -7.68
CA ARG A 48 -1.86 -14.12 -6.88
C ARG A 48 -0.65 -13.26 -6.57
N ALA A 49 -0.17 -12.47 -7.54
CA ALA A 49 0.94 -11.54 -7.32
C ALA A 49 0.56 -10.40 -6.37
N ARG A 50 -0.64 -9.82 -6.51
CA ARG A 50 -1.16 -8.81 -5.58
C ARG A 50 -1.37 -9.36 -4.17
N LEU A 51 -1.82 -10.61 -4.05
CA LEU A 51 -1.94 -11.30 -2.76
C LEU A 51 -0.58 -11.43 -2.08
N ALA A 52 0.46 -11.78 -2.84
CA ALA A 52 1.82 -11.88 -2.31
C ALA A 52 2.35 -10.51 -1.83
N ASP A 53 2.11 -9.44 -2.60
CA ASP A 53 2.49 -8.08 -2.20
C ASP A 53 1.72 -7.60 -0.96
N GLY A 54 0.41 -7.84 -0.93
CA GLY A 54 -0.43 -7.56 0.24
C GLY A 54 0.00 -8.32 1.49
N LEU A 55 0.43 -9.58 1.35
CA LEU A 55 0.99 -10.36 2.46
C LEU A 55 2.30 -9.77 2.96
N ASN A 56 3.20 -9.33 2.07
CA ASN A 56 4.47 -8.69 2.43
C ASN A 56 4.24 -7.38 3.19
N GLN A 57 3.32 -6.53 2.72
CA GLN A 57 3.01 -5.26 3.38
C GLN A 57 2.24 -5.47 4.69
N GLY A 58 1.29 -6.41 4.70
CA GLY A 58 0.52 -6.74 5.89
C GLY A 58 1.37 -7.37 7.00
N VAL A 59 2.26 -8.30 6.68
CA VAL A 59 3.18 -8.89 7.68
C VAL A 59 4.20 -7.86 8.18
N LEU A 60 4.64 -6.93 7.33
CA LEU A 60 5.50 -5.82 7.75
C LEU A 60 4.78 -4.93 8.76
N ALA A 61 3.51 -4.59 8.52
CA ALA A 61 2.72 -3.82 9.47
C ALA A 61 2.55 -4.56 10.81
N VAL A 62 2.32 -5.88 10.77
CA VAL A 62 2.29 -6.71 11.99
C VAL A 62 3.64 -6.71 12.72
N ALA A 63 4.76 -6.77 11.99
CA ALA A 63 6.10 -6.69 12.57
C ALA A 63 6.39 -5.32 13.20
N MET A 64 5.80 -4.24 12.68
CA MET A 64 5.89 -2.90 13.26
C MET A 64 5.10 -2.77 14.56
N VAL A 65 3.93 -3.43 14.67
CA VAL A 65 3.15 -3.48 15.92
C VAL A 65 3.90 -4.25 17.01
N ASP A 66 4.59 -5.35 16.66
CA ASP A 66 5.48 -6.11 17.55
C ASP A 66 4.81 -6.56 18.88
N ASN A 67 3.53 -6.93 18.85
CA ASN A 67 2.84 -7.55 19.98
C ASN A 67 3.18 -9.06 20.13
N ARG A 68 3.99 -9.59 19.19
CA ARG A 68 4.57 -10.95 19.16
C ARG A 68 3.58 -12.10 19.30
N ASN A 69 2.30 -11.87 18.99
CA ASN A 69 1.24 -12.86 19.22
C ASN A 69 1.21 -13.37 20.70
N SER A 70 1.57 -12.50 21.64
CA SER A 70 1.76 -12.87 23.06
C SER A 70 0.46 -13.32 23.71
N THR A 71 -0.67 -12.72 23.33
CA THR A 71 -2.01 -13.07 23.81
C THR A 71 -2.95 -13.50 22.67
N ALA A 72 -4.11 -14.07 23.02
CA ALA A 72 -5.15 -14.37 22.03
C ALA A 72 -5.75 -13.11 21.39
N ALA A 73 -5.76 -11.99 22.12
CA ALA A 73 -6.19 -10.69 21.59
C ALA A 73 -5.21 -10.18 20.54
N ASP A 74 -3.90 -10.25 20.82
CA ASP A 74 -2.84 -9.86 19.87
C ASP A 74 -2.90 -10.65 18.56
N LYS A 75 -3.19 -11.96 18.65
CA LYS A 75 -3.38 -12.81 17.47
C LYS A 75 -4.58 -12.35 16.63
N ALA A 76 -5.69 -12.02 17.27
CA ALA A 76 -6.90 -11.55 16.59
C ALA A 76 -6.71 -10.16 15.96
N GLU A 77 -5.97 -9.28 16.64
CA GLU A 77 -5.59 -7.97 16.13
C GLU A 77 -4.68 -8.10 14.90
N ASN A 78 -3.64 -8.92 14.97
CA ASN A 78 -2.72 -9.14 13.86
C ASN A 78 -3.41 -9.74 12.63
N ILE A 79 -4.30 -10.71 12.84
CA ILE A 79 -5.12 -11.27 11.74
C ILE A 79 -6.04 -10.19 11.16
N THR A 80 -6.61 -9.30 11.98
CA THR A 80 -7.46 -8.21 11.48
C THR A 80 -6.66 -7.17 10.72
N LEU A 81 -5.46 -6.82 11.19
CA LEU A 81 -4.55 -5.92 10.49
C LEU A 81 -4.16 -6.50 9.14
N LEU A 82 -3.71 -7.76 9.11
CA LEU A 82 -3.38 -8.47 7.87
C LEU A 82 -4.57 -8.50 6.92
N HIS A 83 -5.76 -8.84 7.41
CA HIS A 83 -7.00 -8.88 6.61
C HIS A 83 -7.28 -7.53 5.93
N ASN A 84 -7.17 -6.42 6.67
CA ASN A 84 -7.39 -5.07 6.12
C ASN A 84 -6.40 -4.75 4.98
N TYR A 85 -5.12 -5.09 5.14
CA TYR A 85 -4.14 -4.93 4.07
C TYR A 85 -4.50 -5.81 2.86
N LEU A 86 -4.81 -7.09 3.07
CA LEU A 86 -5.14 -7.99 1.95
C LEU A 86 -6.39 -7.56 1.19
N SER A 87 -7.42 -7.06 1.88
CA SER A 87 -8.63 -6.52 1.25
C SER A 87 -8.36 -5.27 0.41
N TYR A 88 -7.32 -4.49 0.72
CA TYR A 88 -6.90 -3.36 -0.10
C TYR A 88 -6.19 -3.82 -1.39
N TYR A 89 -5.30 -4.82 -1.28
CA TYR A 89 -4.49 -5.29 -2.43
C TYR A 89 -5.27 -6.22 -3.38
N VAL A 90 -6.23 -7.00 -2.87
CA VAL A 90 -7.03 -7.95 -3.65
C VAL A 90 -8.53 -7.76 -3.38
N PRO A 91 -9.13 -6.64 -3.86
CA PRO A 91 -10.51 -6.29 -3.54
C PRO A 91 -11.54 -7.26 -4.12
N ASP A 92 -11.22 -7.90 -5.24
CA ASP A 92 -12.12 -8.81 -5.96
C ASP A 92 -12.12 -10.25 -5.41
N ALA A 93 -11.30 -10.53 -4.38
CA ALA A 93 -11.22 -11.84 -3.76
C ALA A 93 -11.87 -11.87 -2.38
N THR A 94 -12.55 -12.98 -2.08
CA THR A 94 -13.08 -13.24 -0.74
C THR A 94 -11.99 -13.84 0.13
N ILE A 95 -11.68 -13.18 1.24
CA ILE A 95 -10.65 -13.60 2.19
C ILE A 95 -11.30 -13.83 3.55
N ALA A 96 -11.41 -15.09 3.95
CA ALA A 96 -11.90 -15.44 5.28
C ALA A 96 -10.79 -15.22 6.31
N LYS A 97 -11.10 -14.59 7.45
CA LYS A 97 -10.12 -14.39 8.54
C LYS A 97 -9.55 -15.72 9.06
N ASN A 98 -10.33 -16.79 9.03
CA ASN A 98 -9.91 -18.14 9.45
C ASN A 98 -8.89 -18.77 8.51
N ASP A 99 -8.80 -18.29 7.27
CA ASP A 99 -7.84 -18.76 6.27
C ASP A 99 -6.52 -17.97 6.32
N LEU A 100 -6.41 -17.01 7.24
CA LEU A 100 -5.21 -16.23 7.51
C LEU A 100 -4.48 -16.79 8.72
N THR A 101 -3.17 -16.86 8.62
CA THR A 101 -2.30 -17.28 9.73
C THR A 101 -1.11 -16.36 9.81
N VAL A 102 -0.78 -15.94 11.03
CA VAL A 102 0.44 -15.19 11.36
C VAL A 102 1.21 -16.02 12.38
N ALA A 103 2.35 -16.56 11.97
CA ALA A 103 3.32 -17.21 12.84
C ALA A 103 4.40 -16.21 13.26
N VAL A 104 4.85 -16.31 14.51
CA VAL A 104 5.90 -15.47 15.09
C VAL A 104 6.93 -16.37 15.74
N GLU A 105 8.19 -16.19 15.38
CA GLU A 105 9.34 -16.88 15.98
C GLU A 105 10.29 -15.84 16.57
N VAL A 106 10.58 -16.00 17.86
CA VAL A 106 11.41 -15.05 18.62
C VAL A 106 12.80 -15.67 18.81
N ASN A 107 13.81 -15.05 18.21
CA ASN A 107 15.19 -15.51 18.24
C ASN A 107 16.00 -14.71 19.25
N TYR A 108 16.44 -15.39 20.31
CA TYR A 108 17.33 -14.82 21.32
C TYR A 108 18.79 -15.10 20.98
N SER A 109 19.66 -14.22 21.46
CA SER A 109 21.10 -14.34 21.26
C SER A 109 21.67 -15.58 21.94
N THR A 110 22.56 -16.26 21.22
CA THR A 110 23.29 -17.43 21.75
C THR A 110 24.49 -17.03 22.60
N THR A 111 24.93 -15.77 22.51
CA THR A 111 26.11 -15.24 23.21
C THR A 111 25.76 -14.38 24.42
N GLU A 112 24.61 -13.70 24.42
CA GLU A 112 24.16 -12.84 25.52
C GLU A 112 22.79 -13.28 26.05
N THR A 113 22.73 -13.67 27.32
CA THR A 113 21.50 -14.16 27.95
C THR A 113 20.41 -13.08 27.98
N GLY A 114 19.28 -13.34 27.34
CA GLY A 114 18.12 -12.45 27.35
C GLY A 114 18.15 -11.33 26.31
N LYS A 115 19.21 -11.23 25.49
CA LYS A 115 19.23 -10.32 24.35
C LYS A 115 18.37 -10.89 23.22
N LEU A 116 17.44 -10.08 22.73
CA LEU A 116 16.64 -10.39 21.55
C LEU A 116 17.45 -10.02 20.31
N ASP A 117 17.72 -10.99 19.43
CA ASP A 117 18.49 -10.74 18.19
C ASP A 117 17.53 -10.47 17.02
N SER A 118 16.48 -11.27 16.87
CA SER A 118 15.46 -11.04 15.84
C SER A 118 14.11 -11.62 16.19
N VAL A 119 13.06 -11.11 15.53
CA VAL A 119 11.74 -11.72 15.51
C VAL A 119 11.32 -11.92 14.06
N ASP A 120 10.94 -13.16 13.73
CA ASP A 120 10.49 -13.55 12.41
C ASP A 120 8.96 -13.63 12.40
N TYR A 121 8.36 -12.87 11.49
CA TYR A 121 6.93 -12.85 11.26
C TYR A 121 6.66 -13.52 9.92
N THR A 122 5.83 -14.56 9.93
CA THR A 122 5.40 -15.26 8.72
C THR A 122 3.89 -15.20 8.61
N ALA A 123 3.38 -14.57 7.55
CA ALA A 123 1.97 -14.50 7.22
C ALA A 123 1.66 -15.40 6.02
N SER A 124 0.58 -16.18 6.13
CA SER A 124 0.04 -16.95 5.02
C SER A 124 -1.46 -16.74 4.93
N GLY A 125 -1.99 -16.72 3.71
CA GLY A 125 -3.41 -16.54 3.48
C GLY A 125 -3.87 -17.25 2.21
N LYS A 126 -5.13 -17.68 2.24
CA LYS A 126 -5.86 -18.15 1.05
C LYS A 126 -6.90 -17.09 0.67
N ALA A 127 -6.98 -16.75 -0.60
CA ALA A 127 -8.02 -15.90 -1.14
C ALA A 127 -8.81 -16.67 -2.21
N SER A 128 -10.13 -16.54 -2.21
CA SER A 128 -11.00 -17.18 -3.20
C SER A 128 -11.45 -16.16 -4.22
N MET A 129 -11.17 -16.40 -5.50
CA MET A 129 -11.46 -15.48 -6.59
C MET A 129 -12.47 -16.10 -7.55
N GLN A 130 -13.38 -15.28 -8.07
CA GLN A 130 -14.34 -15.71 -9.07
C GLN A 130 -13.84 -15.32 -10.47
N PRO A 131 -13.64 -16.28 -11.38
CA PRO A 131 -13.31 -15.98 -12.77
C PRO A 131 -14.42 -15.17 -13.45
N ILE A 132 -14.06 -14.29 -14.37
CA ILE A 132 -15.01 -13.37 -15.00
C ILE A 132 -15.88 -14.11 -16.03
N ILE A 133 -15.30 -15.08 -16.74
CA ILE A 133 -15.99 -15.83 -17.79
C ILE A 133 -16.27 -17.28 -17.32
N GLY A 134 -16.42 -17.47 -16.00
CA GLY A 134 -16.49 -18.76 -15.29
C GLY A 134 -17.18 -19.90 -16.05
N ALA A 135 -16.58 -21.09 -15.98
CA ALA A 135 -17.05 -22.26 -16.72
C ALA A 135 -18.42 -22.73 -16.22
N GLN A 136 -19.39 -22.88 -17.12
CA GLN A 136 -20.51 -23.79 -16.88
C GLN A 136 -20.05 -25.22 -17.21
N GLN A 137 -19.59 -25.91 -16.17
CA GLN A 137 -19.44 -27.36 -16.02
C GLN A 137 -18.42 -28.16 -16.85
N GLU A 138 -17.90 -27.74 -18.01
CA GLU A 138 -16.93 -28.60 -18.75
C GLU A 138 -15.69 -27.93 -19.35
N VAL A 139 -15.65 -26.60 -19.44
CA VAL A 139 -14.55 -25.87 -20.12
C VAL A 139 -14.24 -24.55 -19.42
N GLY A 140 -13.05 -24.44 -18.83
CA GLY A 140 -12.56 -23.24 -18.14
C GLY A 140 -12.29 -23.45 -16.65
N PHE A 141 -12.12 -22.34 -15.91
CA PHE A 141 -11.89 -22.36 -14.46
C PHE A 141 -13.22 -22.53 -13.70
N ASP A 142 -13.16 -23.17 -12.53
CA ASP A 142 -14.31 -23.29 -11.63
C ASP A 142 -14.80 -21.90 -11.17
N SER A 143 -16.08 -21.82 -10.80
CA SER A 143 -16.77 -20.63 -10.29
C SER A 143 -16.08 -19.97 -9.09
N ALA A 144 -15.27 -20.72 -8.34
CA ALA A 144 -14.38 -20.21 -7.31
C ALA A 144 -13.01 -20.88 -7.41
N VAL A 145 -11.96 -20.08 -7.54
CA VAL A 145 -10.57 -20.56 -7.58
C VAL A 145 -9.83 -20.02 -6.37
N ASP A 146 -9.26 -20.95 -5.61
CA ASP A 146 -8.43 -20.63 -4.46
C ASP A 146 -7.01 -20.28 -4.91
N ILE A 147 -6.58 -19.05 -4.62
CA ILE A 147 -5.21 -18.61 -4.81
C ILE A 147 -4.47 -18.56 -3.48
N ARG A 148 -3.21 -18.98 -3.53
CA ARG A 148 -2.25 -18.88 -2.42
C ARG A 148 -0.99 -18.17 -2.91
N ALA A 149 -0.43 -17.31 -2.08
CA ALA A 149 0.87 -16.74 -2.37
C ALA A 149 1.97 -17.80 -2.30
N ASP A 150 3.10 -17.51 -2.91
CA ASP A 150 4.25 -18.41 -2.92
C ASP A 150 4.90 -18.51 -1.53
N SER A 151 5.68 -19.56 -1.28
CA SER A 151 6.29 -19.82 0.04
C SER A 151 7.29 -18.75 0.50
N GLY A 152 7.73 -17.87 -0.40
CA GLY A 152 8.59 -16.72 -0.10
C GLY A 152 7.85 -15.42 0.21
N ALA A 153 6.53 -15.38 0.07
CA ALA A 153 5.74 -14.19 0.40
C ALA A 153 5.32 -14.21 1.88
N GLY A 154 5.14 -13.01 2.44
CA GLY A 154 4.68 -12.84 3.83
C GLY A 154 5.73 -13.19 4.87
N VAL A 155 7.02 -13.11 4.57
CA VAL A 155 8.11 -13.32 5.56
C VAL A 155 8.82 -12.00 5.83
N VAL A 156 8.85 -11.57 7.08
CA VAL A 156 9.59 -10.38 7.54
C VAL A 156 10.37 -10.70 8.80
N ARG A 157 11.65 -10.35 8.80
CA ARG A 157 12.53 -10.41 9.97
C ARG A 157 12.74 -9.00 10.52
N LYS A 158 12.41 -8.80 11.79
CA LYS A 158 12.77 -7.61 12.56
C LYS A 158 14.02 -7.92 13.37
N THR A 159 15.16 -7.39 12.95
CA THR A 159 16.43 -7.54 13.68
C THR A 159 16.55 -6.43 14.73
N PHE A 160 16.88 -6.82 15.95
CA PHE A 160 17.11 -5.91 17.07
C PHE A 160 18.61 -5.80 17.27
N GLU A 161 19.22 -4.89 16.51
CA GLU A 161 20.61 -4.52 16.73
C GLU A 161 20.64 -3.13 17.34
N VAL A 162 21.36 -2.97 18.46
CA VAL A 162 21.58 -1.68 19.09
C VAL A 162 22.65 -0.95 18.29
N VAL A 163 22.26 -0.46 17.12
CA VAL A 163 23.13 0.29 16.23
C VAL A 163 23.15 1.74 16.67
N ARG A 164 24.10 2.10 17.53
CA ARG A 164 24.28 3.45 18.07
C ARG A 164 25.07 4.32 17.09
N PHE A 165 24.45 4.75 16.00
CA PHE A 165 25.04 5.77 15.12
C PHE A 165 24.38 7.13 15.39
N PRO A 166 25.17 8.20 15.63
CA PRO A 166 24.67 9.57 15.60
C PRO A 166 23.89 9.80 14.32
N THR A 167 22.61 10.14 14.45
CA THR A 167 21.72 10.36 13.31
C THR A 167 21.23 11.80 13.30
N ASP A 168 21.33 12.43 12.13
CA ASP A 168 20.86 13.78 11.88
C ASP A 168 19.50 13.73 11.17
N TYR A 169 18.47 14.26 11.82
CA TYR A 169 17.10 14.31 11.30
C TYR A 169 16.78 15.72 10.78
N ALA A 170 16.30 15.83 9.55
CA ALA A 170 15.79 17.08 8.99
C ALA A 170 14.29 16.95 8.71
N LEU A 171 13.46 17.63 9.51
CA LEU A 171 12.01 17.62 9.39
C LEU A 171 11.54 18.84 8.60
N VAL A 172 11.08 18.63 7.37
CA VAL A 172 10.48 19.68 6.54
C VAL A 172 8.98 19.68 6.74
N LEU A 173 8.45 20.75 7.34
CA LEU A 173 7.07 20.80 7.85
C LEU A 173 6.24 21.85 7.11
N ASP A 174 5.06 21.44 6.62
CA ASP A 174 4.12 22.33 5.96
C ASP A 174 3.35 23.18 6.99
N PHE A 175 3.43 24.50 6.83
CA PHE A 175 2.77 25.55 7.62
C PHE A 175 1.85 26.42 6.73
N SER A 176 1.43 25.89 5.58
CA SER A 176 0.47 26.51 4.67
C SER A 176 -0.90 26.74 5.33
N GLY A 177 -1.71 27.63 4.75
CA GLY A 177 -3.02 27.97 5.29
C GLY A 177 -3.96 26.77 5.48
N SER A 178 -3.88 25.76 4.60
CA SER A 178 -4.65 24.51 4.68
C SER A 178 -4.31 23.64 5.90
N MET A 179 -3.24 23.96 6.63
CA MET A 179 -2.90 23.28 7.88
C MET A 179 -3.74 23.77 9.07
N GLN A 180 -4.49 24.86 8.91
CA GLN A 180 -5.47 25.31 9.90
C GLN A 180 -6.82 24.59 9.80
N ASP A 181 -7.02 23.77 8.77
CA ASP A 181 -8.23 22.97 8.61
C ASP A 181 -8.31 21.87 9.68
N VAL A 182 -9.52 21.35 9.87
CA VAL A 182 -9.77 20.18 10.72
C VAL A 182 -8.91 19.00 10.30
N SER A 183 -8.33 18.34 11.30
CA SER A 183 -7.53 17.12 11.12
C SER A 183 -8.41 15.87 11.12
N SER A 184 -7.78 14.71 10.92
CA SER A 184 -8.40 13.40 11.14
C SER A 184 -8.72 13.13 12.62
N GLU A 185 -8.09 13.87 13.54
CA GLU A 185 -8.32 13.75 14.97
C GLU A 185 -9.41 14.77 15.41
N PRO A 186 -10.51 14.30 16.04
CA PRO A 186 -11.60 15.17 16.46
C PRO A 186 -11.13 16.31 17.38
N GLY A 187 -11.50 17.54 17.06
CA GLY A 187 -11.18 18.72 17.88
C GLY A 187 -9.77 19.30 17.69
N MET A 188 -8.97 18.77 16.76
CA MET A 188 -7.65 19.33 16.42
C MET A 188 -7.59 19.83 14.98
N THR A 189 -6.87 20.94 14.78
CA THR A 189 -6.44 21.36 13.44
C THR A 189 -5.24 20.52 13.00
N ARG A 190 -4.99 20.43 11.69
CA ARG A 190 -3.86 19.65 11.14
C ARG A 190 -2.52 20.11 11.71
N ILE A 191 -2.32 21.42 11.90
CA ILE A 191 -1.12 21.98 12.50
C ILE A 191 -0.96 21.61 13.98
N ALA A 192 -2.07 21.50 14.72
CA ALA A 192 -2.04 21.08 16.12
C ALA A 192 -1.65 19.60 16.25
N LEU A 193 -2.22 18.75 15.38
CA LEU A 193 -1.86 17.33 15.30
C LEU A 193 -0.39 17.16 14.87
N LEU A 194 0.06 17.91 13.85
CA LEU A 194 1.45 17.87 13.40
C LEU A 194 2.41 18.26 14.54
N ARG A 195 2.11 19.32 15.30
CA ARG A 195 2.90 19.74 16.45
C ARG A 195 3.00 18.62 17.49
N LYS A 196 1.89 17.93 17.78
CA LYS A 196 1.87 16.81 18.73
C LYS A 196 2.80 15.69 18.26
N VAL A 197 2.58 15.18 17.05
CA VAL A 197 3.36 14.06 16.49
C VAL A 197 4.86 14.39 16.42
N VAL A 198 5.22 15.59 15.96
CA VAL A 198 6.62 16.01 15.88
C VAL A 198 7.24 16.15 17.28
N THR A 199 6.50 16.68 18.26
CA THR A 199 7.01 16.81 19.64
C THR A 199 7.24 15.44 20.27
N ASP A 200 6.29 14.53 20.10
CA ASP A 200 6.40 13.16 20.63
C ASP A 200 7.60 12.45 20.00
N PHE A 201 7.73 12.51 18.67
CA PHE A 201 8.86 11.94 17.92
C PHE A 201 10.23 12.51 18.32
N ILE A 202 10.35 13.84 18.44
CA ILE A 202 11.61 14.48 18.84
C ILE A 202 11.96 14.13 20.29
N SER A 203 10.98 14.05 21.18
CA SER A 203 11.19 13.64 22.56
C SER A 203 11.75 12.23 22.62
N ASP A 204 11.19 11.30 21.84
CA ASP A 204 11.66 9.91 21.80
C ASP A 204 13.09 9.79 21.26
N ILE A 205 13.46 10.61 20.26
CA ILE A 205 14.80 10.59 19.65
C ILE A 205 15.86 11.25 20.52
N LEU A 206 15.53 12.39 21.16
CA LEU A 206 16.49 13.17 21.95
C LEU A 206 16.63 12.65 23.38
N ASN A 207 15.66 11.89 23.90
CA ASN A 207 15.75 11.26 25.23
C ASN A 207 16.70 10.05 25.27
N ASP A 208 17.22 9.60 24.13
CA ASP A 208 18.25 8.56 24.12
C ASP A 208 19.64 9.17 24.42
N GLU A 209 20.01 9.21 25.70
CA GLU A 209 21.31 9.73 26.16
C GLU A 209 22.53 8.98 25.60
N SER A 210 22.32 7.83 24.95
CA SER A 210 23.39 6.99 24.45
C SER A 210 23.90 7.37 23.07
N VAL A 211 23.18 8.24 22.36
CA VAL A 211 23.51 8.68 20.99
C VAL A 211 23.29 10.19 20.88
N SER A 212 24.29 10.91 20.36
CA SER A 212 24.15 12.34 20.07
C SER A 212 23.35 12.54 18.77
N ASN A 213 22.03 12.42 18.85
CA ASN A 213 21.14 12.73 17.74
C ASN A 213 20.98 14.24 17.58
N THR A 214 20.90 14.72 16.34
CA THR A 214 20.55 16.12 16.07
C THR A 214 19.25 16.19 15.27
N VAL A 215 18.42 17.18 15.57
CA VAL A 215 17.16 17.40 14.86
C VAL A 215 17.11 18.84 14.36
N SER A 216 16.83 19.00 13.07
CA SER A 216 16.55 20.26 12.42
C SER A 216 15.08 20.31 12.00
N ILE A 217 14.43 21.46 12.24
CA ILE A 217 13.04 21.71 11.84
C ILE A 217 13.04 22.83 10.81
N ILE A 218 12.46 22.57 9.64
CA ILE A 218 12.39 23.48 8.50
C ILE A 218 10.91 23.71 8.20
N PRO A 219 10.26 24.71 8.82
CA PRO A 219 8.89 25.06 8.49
C PRO A 219 8.85 25.73 7.11
N PHE A 220 7.87 25.42 6.28
CA PHE A 220 7.67 26.09 5.00
C PHE A 220 6.20 26.42 4.75
N SER A 221 5.95 27.44 3.93
CA SER A 221 4.63 27.75 3.39
C SER A 221 4.80 28.14 1.92
N ILE A 222 4.74 29.43 1.58
CA ILE A 222 5.18 29.95 0.27
C ILE A 222 6.70 30.00 0.12
N GLY A 223 7.44 29.76 1.21
CA GLY A 223 8.88 29.83 1.31
C GLY A 223 9.33 29.39 2.70
N VAL A 224 10.64 29.41 2.97
CA VAL A 224 11.21 29.05 4.28
C VAL A 224 11.51 30.32 5.06
N PRO A 225 11.02 30.47 6.32
CA PRO A 225 11.32 31.65 7.12
C PRO A 225 12.81 31.71 7.43
N VAL A 226 13.39 32.90 7.28
CA VAL A 226 14.81 33.16 7.53
C VAL A 226 14.93 34.32 8.51
N ILE A 227 15.88 34.23 9.43
CA ILE A 227 16.20 35.36 10.31
C ILE A 227 17.02 36.36 9.49
N LEU A 228 16.51 37.58 9.38
CA LEU A 228 17.18 38.66 8.68
C LEU A 228 18.09 39.43 9.64
N PRO A 229 19.18 40.05 9.13
CA PRO A 229 20.01 40.92 9.95
C PRO A 229 19.21 42.14 10.41
N GLY A 230 19.32 42.47 11.70
CA GLY A 230 18.70 43.65 12.32
C GLY A 230 17.42 43.35 13.11
N GLU A 231 16.87 44.41 13.71
CA GLU A 231 15.62 44.36 14.47
C GLU A 231 14.43 44.76 13.59
N ASN A 232 13.29 44.15 13.84
CA ASN A 232 12.03 44.57 13.24
C ASN A 232 11.57 45.92 13.84
N ILE A 233 10.55 46.52 13.24
CA ILE A 233 9.98 47.81 13.69
C ILE A 233 9.43 47.79 15.13
N ALA A 234 9.26 46.61 15.72
CA ALA A 234 8.82 46.41 17.09
C ALA A 234 9.98 46.08 18.06
N GLY A 235 11.24 46.17 17.61
CA GLY A 235 12.43 45.87 18.42
C GLY A 235 12.70 44.38 18.65
N GLY A 236 12.04 43.50 17.89
CA GLY A 236 12.25 42.06 17.95
C GLY A 236 13.12 41.55 16.79
N VAL A 237 13.32 40.23 16.72
CA VAL A 237 14.05 39.59 15.61
C VAL A 237 13.36 39.90 14.28
N SER A 238 14.13 40.36 13.30
CA SER A 238 13.66 40.53 11.93
C SER A 238 13.56 39.17 11.25
N VAL A 239 12.37 38.85 10.71
CA VAL A 239 12.10 37.56 10.05
C VAL A 239 11.64 37.83 8.62
N GLY A 240 12.31 37.20 7.67
CA GLY A 240 11.99 37.20 6.25
C GLY A 240 11.51 35.84 5.79
N CYS A 241 11.23 35.73 4.49
CA CYS A 241 10.85 34.47 3.84
C CYS A 241 11.71 34.29 2.59
N SER A 242 12.40 33.17 2.48
CA SER A 242 13.12 32.79 1.27
C SER A 242 12.12 32.30 0.22
N PHE A 243 12.07 32.97 -0.92
CA PHE A 243 11.17 32.65 -2.01
C PHE A 243 11.97 32.14 -3.22
N VAL A 244 11.68 30.92 -3.66
CA VAL A 244 12.35 30.33 -4.84
C VAL A 244 11.54 30.66 -6.09
N GLY A 245 11.66 31.89 -6.58
CA GLY A 245 11.02 32.30 -7.83
C GLY A 245 11.74 33.46 -8.49
N LYS A 246 11.78 33.46 -9.83
CA LYS A 246 12.40 34.54 -10.60
C LYS A 246 11.52 35.78 -10.52
N LEU A 247 11.98 36.80 -9.77
CA LEU A 247 11.32 38.11 -9.75
C LEU A 247 11.23 38.68 -11.18
N LYS A 248 10.11 39.34 -11.48
CA LYS A 248 9.98 40.08 -12.75
C LYS A 248 11.11 41.12 -12.84
N GLN A 249 11.53 41.45 -14.05
CA GLN A 249 12.69 42.32 -14.31
C GLN A 249 12.64 43.65 -13.55
N GLN A 250 11.43 44.21 -13.36
CA GLN A 250 11.19 45.45 -12.61
C GLN A 250 11.41 45.36 -11.08
N TYR A 251 11.49 44.16 -10.51
CA TYR A 251 11.69 43.92 -9.07
C TYR A 251 13.05 43.30 -8.73
N GLN A 252 13.96 43.16 -9.69
CA GLN A 252 15.29 42.58 -9.47
C GLN A 252 16.17 43.36 -8.47
N LYS A 253 15.86 44.63 -8.20
CA LYS A 253 16.60 45.46 -7.25
C LYS A 253 16.13 45.33 -5.79
N VAL A 254 15.14 44.49 -5.52
CA VAL A 254 14.54 44.32 -4.19
C VAL A 254 15.24 43.22 -3.38
N ASP A 255 16.11 42.41 -4.01
CA ASP A 255 17.00 41.48 -3.30
C ASP A 255 18.23 42.22 -2.75
N HIS A 256 18.13 42.70 -1.52
CA HIS A 256 19.25 43.02 -0.63
C HIS A 256 18.89 42.66 0.81
#